data_AF-A0A392VDF5-F1
#
_entry.id   AF-A0A392VDF5-F1
#
_cell.length_a   1.000
_cell.length_b   1.000
_cell.length_c   1.000
_cell.angle_alpha   90.00
_cell.angle_beta   90.00
_cell.angle_gamma   90.00
#
_symmetry.space_group_name_H-M   'P 1'
#
loop_
_entity.id
_entity.type
_entity.pdbx_description
1 polymer ?
#
loop_
_entity_poly.entity_id
_entity_poly.type
_entity_poly.pdbx_seq_one_letter_code
_entity_poly.pdbx_strand_id
1 'polypeptide(L)' 'RRQGLEEELQRELNQDILNAPDVESFPAPTYDPLMLSDMLWRMDLSTQSGGDMADSYDTSSPFWQALMARR' A
#
# COMPACT_ATOMS: atom_id res chain seq x y z
N ARG A 1 -22.17 -12.45 -18.87
CA ARG A 1 -20.75 -12.60 -19.30
C ARG A 1 -19.76 -12.25 -18.16
N ARG A 2 -20.12 -12.52 -16.89
CA ARG A 2 -19.26 -12.34 -15.69
C ARG A 2 -19.07 -13.65 -14.91
N GLN A 3 -20.08 -14.53 -14.94
CA GLN A 3 -20.08 -15.86 -14.32
C GLN A 3 -18.93 -16.77 -14.80
N GLY A 4 -18.60 -16.76 -16.09
CA GLY A 4 -17.50 -17.59 -16.60
C GLY A 4 -16.11 -17.19 -16.07
N LEU A 5 -15.90 -15.91 -15.73
CA LEU A 5 -14.63 -15.42 -15.20
C LEU A 5 -14.45 -15.81 -13.72
N GLU A 6 -15.52 -15.78 -12.94
CA GLU A 6 -15.52 -16.26 -11.55
C GLU A 6 -15.27 -17.77 -11.50
N GLU A 7 -15.91 -18.57 -12.37
CA GLU A 7 -15.69 -20.02 -12.43
C GLU A 7 -14.28 -20.41 -12.88
N GLU A 8 -13.65 -19.59 -13.72
CA GLU A 8 -12.27 -19.78 -14.17
C GLU A 8 -11.28 -19.44 -13.06
N LEU A 9 -11.45 -18.29 -12.39
CA LEU A 9 -10.69 -17.92 -11.20
C LEU A 9 -10.83 -18.95 -10.06
N GLN A 10 -12.05 -19.43 -9.82
CA GLN A 10 -12.29 -20.43 -8.78
C GLN A 10 -11.58 -21.76 -9.11
N ARG A 11 -11.49 -22.13 -10.39
CA ARG A 11 -10.77 -23.34 -10.82
C ARG A 11 -9.26 -23.18 -10.69
N GLU A 12 -8.71 -22.03 -11.06
CA GLU A 12 -7.28 -21.72 -10.88
C GLU A 12 -6.90 -21.72 -9.39
N LEU A 13 -7.66 -21.01 -8.55
CA LEU A 13 -7.40 -20.96 -7.10
C LEU A 13 -7.45 -22.35 -6.46
N ASN A 14 -8.42 -23.19 -6.84
CA ASN A 14 -8.53 -24.54 -6.27
C ASN A 14 -7.40 -25.49 -6.73
N GLN A 15 -6.81 -25.27 -7.91
CA GLN A 15 -5.63 -26.01 -8.38
C GLN A 15 -4.38 -25.63 -7.58
N ASP A 16 -4.23 -24.34 -7.27
CA ASP A 16 -3.07 -23.82 -6.54
C ASP A 16 -3.13 -24.12 -5.03
N ILE A 17 -4.32 -24.24 -4.42
CA ILE A 17 -4.46 -24.57 -2.99
C ILE A 17 -4.02 -26.01 -2.69
N LEU A 18 -4.23 -26.95 -3.63
CA LEU A 18 -3.88 -28.37 -3.45
C LEU A 18 -2.36 -28.63 -3.42
N ASN A 19 -1.57 -27.70 -3.95
CA ASN A 19 -0.09 -27.76 -3.94
C ASN A 19 0.55 -26.51 -3.31
N ALA A 20 -0.22 -25.69 -2.60
CA ALA A 20 0.32 -24.52 -1.94
C ALA A 20 1.38 -24.99 -0.93
N PRO A 21 2.64 -24.56 -1.04
CA PRO A 21 3.63 -24.84 -0.01
C PRO A 21 3.07 -24.34 1.32
N ASP A 22 3.36 -25.06 2.41
CA ASP A 22 3.02 -24.64 3.76
C ASP A 22 3.46 -23.20 3.91
N VAL A 23 2.49 -22.29 3.97
CA VAL A 23 2.75 -20.87 3.77
C VAL A 23 3.62 -20.42 4.92
N GLU A 24 4.91 -20.19 4.67
CA GLU A 24 5.79 -19.58 5.65
C GLU A 24 5.07 -18.31 6.13
N SER A 25 4.69 -18.33 7.41
CA SER A 25 3.95 -17.23 8.00
C SER A 25 4.82 -15.99 7.92
N PHE A 26 4.41 -15.05 7.07
CA PHE A 26 5.03 -13.74 7.07
C PHE A 26 4.81 -13.13 8.45
N PRO A 27 5.89 -12.76 9.16
CA PRO A 27 5.74 -12.19 10.49
C PRO A 27 4.84 -10.97 10.39
N ALA A 28 3.90 -10.84 11.34
CA ALA A 28 3.08 -9.65 11.43
C ALA A 28 4.01 -8.43 11.45
N PRO A 29 3.76 -7.41 10.62
CA PRO A 29 4.61 -6.23 10.60
C PRO A 29 4.70 -5.65 12.01
N THR A 30 5.91 -5.52 12.53
CA THR A 30 6.16 -4.92 13.84
C THR A 30 6.47 -3.44 13.61
N TYR A 31 5.42 -2.62 13.72
CA TYR A 31 5.57 -1.18 13.51
C TYR A 31 5.76 -0.46 14.85
N ASP A 32 6.85 0.31 14.94
CA ASP A 32 7.07 1.26 16.03
C ASP A 32 5.99 2.37 15.98
N PRO A 33 5.34 2.72 17.10
CA PRO A 33 4.45 3.88 17.19
C PRO A 33 4.99 5.17 16.58
N LEU A 34 6.31 5.43 16.64
CA LEU A 34 6.91 6.61 15.99
C LEU A 34 6.82 6.53 14.46
N MET A 35 7.07 5.35 13.90
CA MET A 35 6.97 5.13 12.46
C MET A 35 5.51 5.22 11.98
N LEU A 36 4.57 4.68 12.76
CA LEU A 36 3.13 4.81 12.48
C LEU A 36 2.68 6.28 12.50
N SER A 37 3.20 7.06 13.44
CA SER A 37 2.90 8.49 13.55
C SER A 37 3.44 9.27 12.34
N ASP A 38 4.66 8.96 11.88
CA ASP A 38 5.24 9.56 10.68
C ASP A 38 4.46 9.18 9.41
N MET A 39 4.08 7.91 9.26
CA MET A 39 3.25 7.45 8.14
C MET A 39 1.88 8.14 8.12
N LEU A 40 1.21 8.21 9.28
CA LEU A 40 -0.10 8.85 9.40
C LEU A 40 -0.02 10.33 9.05
N TRP A 41 1.04 11.02 9.52
CA TRP A 41 1.28 12.43 9.22
C TRP A 41 1.53 12.67 7.71
N ARG A 42 2.35 11.83 7.07
CA ARG A 42 2.60 11.92 5.61
C ARG A 42 1.32 11.72 4.80
N MET A 43 0.47 10.78 5.22
CA MET A 43 -0.82 10.51 4.58
C MET A 43 -1.80 11.68 4.76
N ASP A 44 -1.86 12.27 5.95
CA ASP A 44 -2.68 13.45 6.24
C ASP A 44 -2.25 14.66 5.39
N LEU A 45 -0.94 14.94 5.32
CA LEU A 45 -0.39 15.99 4.47
C LEU A 45 -0.69 15.77 2.98
N SER A 46 -0.53 14.53 2.48
CA SER A 46 -0.81 14.22 1.07
C SER A 46 -2.30 14.41 0.71
N THR A 47 -3.19 14.11 1.66
CA THR A 47 -4.64 14.27 1.51
C THR A 47 -5.03 15.75 1.53
N GLN A 48 -4.45 16.53 2.45
CA GLN A 48 -4.70 17.98 2.56
C GLN A 48 -4.16 18.77 1.38
N SER A 49 -3.05 18.33 0.78
CA SER A 49 -2.49 18.99 -0.41
C SER A 49 -3.25 18.65 -1.71
N GLY A 50 -4.22 17.72 -1.67
CA GLY A 50 -4.88 17.19 -2.85
C GLY A 50 -3.89 16.53 -3.83
N GLY A 51 -2.73 16.09 -3.32
CA GLY A 51 -1.64 15.56 -4.13
C GLY A 51 -1.92 14.10 -4.45
N ASP A 52 -1.86 13.76 -5.73
CA ASP A 52 -1.86 12.36 -6.13
C ASP A 52 -0.57 11.71 -5.60
N MET A 53 -0.58 10.42 -5.31
CA MET A 53 0.59 9.68 -4.83
C MET A 53 1.78 9.81 -5.81
N ALA A 54 1.52 10.12 -7.08
CA ALA A 54 2.50 10.47 -8.11
C ALA A 54 3.29 11.76 -7.81
N ASP A 55 2.68 12.75 -7.16
CA ASP A 55 3.31 14.03 -6.80
C ASP A 55 4.37 13.85 -5.69
N SER A 56 4.35 12.68 -5.03
CA SER A 56 5.37 12.25 -4.07
C SER A 56 6.75 12.04 -4.70
N TYR A 57 6.87 11.97 -6.03
CA TYR A 57 8.16 11.86 -6.72
C TYR A 57 8.66 13.19 -7.30
N ASP A 58 7.80 14.22 -7.37
CA ASP A 58 8.20 15.56 -7.80
C ASP A 58 8.66 16.40 -6.61
N THR A 59 9.97 16.44 -6.40
CA THR A 59 10.62 17.23 -5.32
C THR A 59 10.33 18.73 -5.35
N SER A 60 9.77 19.27 -6.44
CA SER A 60 9.38 20.68 -6.55
C SER A 60 7.97 20.97 -6.02
N SER A 61 7.17 19.94 -5.72
CA SER A 61 5.78 20.09 -5.29
C SER A 61 5.67 20.81 -3.93
N PRO A 62 4.55 21.52 -3.68
CA PRO A 62 4.32 22.19 -2.40
C PRO A 62 4.40 21.25 -1.19
N PHE A 63 4.05 19.98 -1.37
CA PHE A 63 4.18 18.92 -0.37
C PHE A 63 5.65 18.70 0.03
N TRP A 64 6.55 18.55 -0.94
CA TRP A 64 7.99 18.38 -0.67
C TRP A 64 8.63 19.63 -0.06
N GLN A 65 8.23 20.82 -0.49
CA GLN A 65 8.71 22.07 0.11
C GLN A 65 8.30 22.18 1.58
N ALA A 66 7.04 21.86 1.91
CA ALA A 66 6.55 21.87 3.29
C ALA A 66 7.25 20.80 4.16
N LEU A 67 7.53 19.63 3.59
CA LEU A 67 8.25 18.55 4.27
C LEU A 67 9.71 18.94 4.57
N MET A 68 10.42 19.53 3.60
CA MET A 68 11.82 19.94 3.76
C MET A 68 12.00 21.15 4.67
N ALA A 69 11.02 22.07 4.72
CA ALA A 69 11.07 23.26 5.57
C ALA A 69 10.97 22.95 7.08
N ARG A 70 10.61 21.72 7.45
CA ARG A 70 10.51 21.26 8.86
C ARG A 70 11.74 20.49 9.36
N ARG A 71 12.79 20.38 8.54
CA ARG A 71 14.04 19.71 8.87
C ARG A 71 15.09 20.71 9.34
#